data_AF-A0A2M6GKT8-F1
#
_entry.id   AF-A0A2M6GKT8-F1
#
_cell.length_a   1.000
_cell.length_b   1.000
_cell.length_c   1.000
_cell.angle_alpha   90.00
_cell.angle_beta   90.00
_cell.angle_gamma   90.00
#
_symmetry.space_group_name_H-M   'P 1'
#
loop_
_entity.id
_entity.type
_entity.pdbx_description
1 polymer ?
#
loop_
_entity_poly.entity_id
_entity_poly.type
_entity_poly.pdbx_seq_one_letter_code
_entity_poly.pdbx_strand_id
1 'polypeptide(L)'
;HYLAYYPERIKYVDQCGLNAVLINNWKKLDWRFNVLRSRIPEGMSEKDKALFLKDKVILHFTLDRPWKMLCRNPYRNLYHKYLRKSPYDLDSKYIDYSVYKLPQLLRIRLIELYFNLPIVKKAWRSLKNKIK
;
A
#
# COMPACT_ATOMS: atom_id res chain seq x y z
N HIS A 1 -33.42 -10.28 1.87
CA HIS A 1 -34.25 -9.38 2.70
C HIS A 1 -33.45 -8.53 3.71
N TYR A 2 -32.50 -9.06 4.49
CA TYR A 2 -31.75 -8.29 5.51
C TYR A 2 -31.09 -6.97 5.03
N LEU A 3 -30.44 -6.96 3.86
CA LEU A 3 -29.77 -5.75 3.31
C LEU A 3 -30.74 -4.63 2.90
N ALA A 4 -32.00 -4.96 2.60
CA ALA A 4 -33.02 -3.97 2.25
C ALA A 4 -33.59 -3.27 3.50
N TYR A 5 -33.55 -3.93 4.65
CA TYR A 5 -34.06 -3.39 5.92
C TYR A 5 -32.98 -2.70 6.77
N TYR A 6 -31.69 -2.95 6.51
CA TYR A 6 -30.58 -2.34 7.23
C TYR A 6 -29.48 -1.78 6.29
N PRO A 7 -29.84 -0.88 5.34
CA PRO A 7 -28.89 -0.32 4.39
C PRO A 7 -27.74 0.45 5.07
N GLU A 8 -27.98 1.02 6.25
CA GLU A 8 -27.00 1.73 7.06
C GLU A 8 -25.85 0.84 7.55
N ARG A 9 -26.05 -0.48 7.57
CA ARG A 9 -25.01 -1.45 7.96
C ARG A 9 -24.08 -1.81 6.78
N ILE A 10 -24.39 -1.36 5.57
CA ILE A 10 -23.61 -1.64 4.37
C ILE A 10 -22.43 -0.66 4.29
N LYS A 11 -21.25 -1.11 4.72
CA LYS A 11 -20.03 -0.29 4.69
C LYS A 11 -19.30 -0.33 3.35
N TYR A 12 -19.35 -1.46 2.65
CA TYR A 12 -18.68 -1.68 1.37
C TYR A 12 -19.68 -2.31 0.42
N VAL A 13 -20.37 -1.49 -0.39
CA VAL A 13 -21.57 -1.88 -1.17
C VAL A 13 -21.42 -3.25 -1.82
N ASP A 14 -20.46 -3.39 -2.74
CA ASP A 14 -20.31 -4.64 -3.49
C ASP A 14 -19.73 -5.78 -2.64
N GLN A 15 -18.72 -5.50 -1.80
CA GLN A 15 -18.05 -6.53 -1.00
C GLN A 15 -18.99 -7.11 0.08
N CYS A 16 -19.81 -6.28 0.72
CA CYS A 16 -20.83 -6.72 1.67
C CYS A 16 -21.94 -7.51 0.98
N GLY A 17 -22.38 -7.07 -0.20
CA GLY A 17 -23.35 -7.80 -1.03
C GLY A 17 -22.85 -9.20 -1.38
N LEU A 18 -21.64 -9.31 -1.94
CA LEU A 18 -21.03 -10.60 -2.29
C LEU A 18 -20.84 -11.50 -1.06
N ASN A 19 -20.35 -10.96 0.06
CA ASN A 19 -20.18 -11.73 1.29
C ASN A 19 -21.51 -12.27 1.84
N ALA A 20 -22.60 -11.50 1.72
CA ALA A 20 -23.92 -11.93 2.17
C ALA A 20 -24.52 -13.02 1.26
N VAL A 21 -24.33 -12.91 -0.05
CA VAL A 21 -24.85 -13.89 -1.03
C VAL A 21 -24.04 -15.19 -1.01
N LEU A 22 -22.72 -15.11 -0.85
CA LEU A 22 -21.79 -16.25 -0.93
C LEU A 22 -21.43 -16.82 0.45
N ILE A 23 -22.18 -16.47 1.49
CA ILE A 23 -21.93 -16.99 2.84
C ILE A 23 -21.95 -18.52 2.82
N ASN A 24 -20.91 -19.15 3.37
CA ASN A 24 -20.66 -20.60 3.33
C ASN A 24 -20.51 -21.24 1.93
N ASN A 25 -20.57 -20.46 0.85
CA ASN A 25 -20.42 -20.93 -0.53
C ASN A 25 -19.30 -20.15 -1.24
N TRP A 26 -18.09 -20.20 -0.68
CA TRP A 26 -16.92 -19.56 -1.24
C TRP A 26 -15.69 -20.44 -1.11
N LYS A 27 -14.80 -20.37 -2.09
CA LYS A 27 -13.51 -21.05 -2.05
C LYS A 27 -12.43 -20.12 -1.55
N LYS A 28 -11.76 -20.49 -0.47
CA LYS A 28 -10.66 -19.71 0.08
C LYS A 28 -9.46 -19.76 -0.85
N LEU A 29 -9.04 -18.59 -1.33
CA LEU A 29 -7.78 -18.41 -2.05
C LEU A 29 -6.65 -18.12 -1.07
N ASP A 30 -5.43 -18.52 -1.44
CA ASP A 30 -4.23 -18.12 -0.71
C ASP A 30 -4.08 -16.59 -0.72
N TRP A 31 -3.62 -16.04 0.40
CA TRP A 31 -3.50 -14.59 0.57
C TRP A 31 -2.48 -13.94 -0.37
N ARG A 32 -1.56 -14.72 -0.96
CA ARG A 32 -0.61 -14.28 -1.98
C ARG A 32 -1.28 -13.72 -3.24
N PHE A 33 -2.56 -14.05 -3.45
CA PHE A 33 -3.40 -13.54 -4.53
C PHE A 33 -4.20 -12.29 -4.14
N ASN A 34 -4.05 -11.79 -2.90
CA ASN A 34 -4.71 -10.56 -2.44
C ASN A 34 -3.86 -9.90 -1.33
N VAL A 35 -2.65 -9.47 -1.69
CA VAL A 35 -1.72 -8.82 -0.75
C VAL A 35 -2.10 -7.36 -0.57
N LEU A 36 -2.77 -7.08 0.54
CA LEU A 36 -3.14 -5.73 0.97
C LEU A 36 -1.97 -5.02 1.67
N ARG A 37 -2.00 -3.69 1.70
CA ARG A 37 -0.96 -2.89 2.39
C ARG A 37 -0.80 -3.28 3.86
N SER A 38 -1.89 -3.57 4.57
CA SER A 38 -1.86 -3.98 5.98
C SER A 38 -1.11 -5.29 6.23
N ARG A 39 -0.94 -6.12 5.20
CA ARG A 39 -0.17 -7.38 5.27
C ARG A 39 1.30 -7.22 4.92
N ILE A 40 1.73 -6.02 4.53
CA ILE A 40 3.12 -5.74 4.21
C ILE A 40 3.80 -5.26 5.50
N PRO A 41 4.84 -5.98 6.00
CA PRO A 41 5.57 -5.54 7.17
C PRO A 41 6.20 -4.16 6.96
N GLU A 42 6.18 -3.33 8.00
CA GLU A 42 6.80 -2.01 7.97
C GLU A 42 8.29 -2.10 8.30
N GLY A 43 9.08 -1.19 7.73
CA GLY A 43 10.53 -1.10 8.00
C GLY A 43 11.36 -2.30 7.57
N MET A 44 10.88 -3.04 6.56
CA MET A 44 11.70 -4.02 5.85
C MET A 44 12.84 -3.32 5.12
N SER A 45 14.03 -3.95 5.13
CA SER A 45 15.11 -3.53 4.25
C SER A 45 14.73 -3.79 2.79
N GLU A 46 15.46 -3.20 1.85
CA GLU A 46 15.17 -3.40 0.42
C GLU A 46 15.37 -4.86 -0.02
N LYS A 47 16.31 -5.57 0.63
CA LYS A 47 16.51 -7.02 0.44
C LYS A 47 15.31 -7.82 0.93
N ASP A 48 14.80 -7.49 2.13
CA ASP A 48 13.65 -8.18 2.71
C ASP A 48 12.37 -7.91 1.91
N LYS A 49 12.20 -6.70 1.36
CA LYS A 49 11.11 -6.38 0.44
C LYS A 49 11.14 -7.24 -0.81
N ALA A 50 12.32 -7.42 -1.42
CA ALA A 50 12.48 -8.28 -2.58
C ALA A 50 12.17 -9.74 -2.25
N LEU A 51 12.63 -10.22 -1.09
CA LEU A 51 12.34 -11.58 -0.62
C LEU A 51 10.84 -11.78 -0.32
N PHE A 52 10.20 -10.81 0.34
CA PHE A 52 8.78 -10.82 0.66
C PHE A 52 7.90 -10.91 -0.60
N LEU A 53 8.32 -10.29 -1.71
CA LEU A 53 7.59 -10.32 -2.97
C LEU A 53 7.73 -11.65 -3.73
N LYS A 54 8.77 -12.45 -3.44
CA LYS A 54 9.15 -13.61 -4.27
C LYS A 54 8.03 -14.65 -4.40
N ASP A 55 7.22 -14.82 -3.37
CA ASP A 55 6.10 -15.77 -3.30
C ASP A 55 4.73 -15.10 -3.50
N LYS A 56 4.69 -13.79 -3.81
CA LYS A 56 3.45 -13.02 -3.99
C LYS A 56 3.09 -12.88 -5.45
N VAL A 57 1.80 -13.00 -5.75
CA VAL A 57 1.29 -13.00 -7.12
C VAL A 57 0.52 -11.72 -7.43
N ILE A 58 -0.35 -11.29 -6.53
CA ILE A 58 -1.20 -10.10 -6.74
C ILE A 58 -1.04 -9.14 -5.56
N LEU A 59 -0.62 -7.92 -5.88
CA LEU A 59 -0.60 -6.78 -4.96
C LEU A 59 -1.89 -5.96 -5.14
N HIS A 60 -2.66 -5.79 -4.08
CA HIS A 60 -3.92 -5.07 -4.12
C HIS A 60 -3.79 -3.68 -3.48
N PHE A 61 -3.81 -2.65 -4.32
CA PHE A 61 -3.84 -1.26 -3.92
C PHE A 61 -5.30 -0.81 -3.69
N THR A 62 -5.80 -0.79 -2.45
CA THR A 62 -7.20 -0.44 -2.14
C THR A 62 -7.42 1.08 -1.96
N LEU A 63 -7.01 1.65 -0.83
CA LEU A 63 -7.23 3.08 -0.54
C LEU A 63 -6.07 3.94 -1.06
N ASP A 64 -4.86 3.42 -0.87
CA ASP A 64 -3.62 4.10 -1.22
C ASP A 64 -3.18 3.72 -2.64
N ARG A 65 -3.59 4.53 -3.62
CA ARG A 65 -3.40 4.24 -5.04
C ARG A 65 -2.00 4.66 -5.51
N PRO A 66 -1.31 3.82 -6.31
CA PRO A 66 0.08 4.08 -6.68
C PRO A 66 0.25 5.24 -7.66
N TRP A 67 -0.80 5.59 -8.42
CA TRP A 67 -0.83 6.75 -9.31
C TRP A 67 -1.15 8.08 -8.58
N LYS A 68 -1.28 8.07 -7.25
CA LYS A 68 -1.36 9.28 -6.43
C LYS A 68 0.01 9.67 -5.88
N MET A 69 0.30 10.96 -5.88
CA MET A 69 1.61 11.51 -5.50
C MET A 69 2.05 11.12 -4.07
N LEU A 70 1.11 11.09 -3.13
CA LEU A 70 1.38 10.81 -1.71
C LEU A 70 1.29 9.33 -1.33
N CYS A 71 1.36 8.43 -2.32
CA CYS A 71 1.26 7.01 -2.05
C CYS A 71 2.36 6.53 -1.09
N ARG A 72 1.93 5.82 -0.04
CA ARG A 72 2.75 5.26 1.05
C ARG A 72 2.98 3.75 0.91
N ASN A 73 2.35 3.11 -0.07
CA ASN A 73 2.61 1.71 -0.34
C ASN A 73 4.07 1.52 -0.79
N PRO A 74 4.86 0.65 -0.13
CA PRO A 74 6.28 0.45 -0.47
C PRO A 74 6.47 -0.10 -1.89
N TYR A 75 5.47 -0.78 -2.44
CA TYR A 75 5.54 -1.39 -3.78
C TYR A 75 4.92 -0.52 -4.88
N ARG A 76 4.60 0.75 -4.61
CA ARG A 76 4.03 1.70 -5.60
C ARG A 76 4.81 1.77 -6.92
N ASN A 77 6.13 1.59 -6.87
CA ASN A 77 6.99 1.63 -8.05
C ASN A 77 6.72 0.49 -9.04
N LEU A 78 6.20 -0.66 -8.56
CA LEU A 78 5.84 -1.78 -9.43
C LEU A 78 4.70 -1.41 -10.37
N TYR A 79 3.70 -0.65 -9.90
CA TYR A 79 2.64 -0.14 -10.76
C TYR A 79 3.22 0.65 -11.94
N HIS A 80 4.07 1.64 -11.67
CA HIS A 80 4.69 2.44 -12.73
C HIS A 80 5.62 1.61 -13.63
N LYS A 81 6.29 0.58 -13.08
CA LYS A 81 7.11 -0.35 -13.86
C LYS A 81 6.27 -1.09 -14.91
N TYR A 82 5.08 -1.58 -14.53
CA TYR A 82 4.20 -2.30 -15.45
C TYR A 82 3.41 -1.36 -16.36
N LEU A 83 3.05 -0.17 -15.89
CA LEU A 83 2.41 0.85 -16.72
C LEU A 83 3.28 1.23 -17.92
N ARG A 84 4.60 1.43 -17.73
CA ARG A 84 5.56 1.68 -18.82
C ARG A 84 5.70 0.54 -19.82
N LYS A 85 5.20 -0.65 -19.51
CA LYS A 85 5.17 -1.81 -20.42
C LYS A 85 3.83 -1.94 -21.14
N SER A 86 2.84 -1.16 -20.73
CA SER A 86 1.52 -1.15 -21.35
C SER A 86 1.54 -0.24 -22.58
N PRO A 87 0.60 -0.41 -23.54
CA PRO A 87 0.47 0.49 -24.68
C PRO A 87 -0.04 1.88 -24.28
N TYR A 88 -0.43 2.07 -23.01
CA TYR A 88 -0.86 3.35 -22.48
C TYR A 88 0.33 4.11 -21.93
N ASP A 89 0.58 5.28 -22.52
CA ASP A 89 1.44 6.29 -21.91
C ASP A 89 0.58 7.28 -21.11
N LEU A 90 1.07 7.70 -19.95
CA LEU A 90 0.41 8.76 -19.20
C LEU A 90 1.23 10.04 -19.37
N ASP A 91 0.57 11.13 -19.76
CA ASP A 91 1.17 12.47 -19.85
C ASP A 91 1.86 12.89 -18.54
N SER A 92 1.41 12.33 -17.40
CA SER A 92 2.01 12.57 -16.11
C SER A 92 2.10 11.31 -15.26
N LYS A 93 3.14 11.25 -14.41
CA LYS A 93 3.34 10.13 -13.48
C LYS A 93 2.24 10.03 -12.41
N TYR A 94 1.67 11.17 -12.00
CA TYR A 94 0.66 11.23 -10.94
C TYR A 94 -0.54 12.03 -11.41
N ILE A 95 -1.74 11.48 -11.23
CA ILE A 95 -3.00 12.13 -11.64
C ILE A 95 -3.32 13.37 -10.80
N ASP A 96 -2.75 13.46 -9.59
CA ASP A 96 -3.07 14.47 -8.59
C ASP A 96 -1.84 15.28 -8.20
N TYR A 97 -0.89 15.43 -9.13
CA TYR A 97 0.34 16.19 -8.92
C TYR A 97 0.03 17.61 -8.44
N SER A 98 0.71 18.03 -7.37
CA SER A 98 0.56 19.38 -6.83
C SER A 98 1.79 19.75 -6.01
N VAL A 99 2.32 20.96 -6.23
CA VAL A 99 3.48 21.47 -5.49
C VAL A 99 3.20 21.61 -3.99
N TYR A 100 1.95 21.86 -3.59
CA TYR A 100 1.54 21.95 -2.18
C TYR A 100 1.66 20.60 -1.44
N LYS A 101 1.72 19.47 -2.17
CA LYS A 101 1.93 18.15 -1.60
C LYS A 101 3.41 17.83 -1.35
N LEU A 102 4.34 18.64 -1.86
CA LEU A 102 5.79 18.38 -1.73
C LEU A 102 6.27 18.28 -0.27
N PRO A 103 5.88 19.16 0.67
CA PRO A 103 6.31 19.01 2.07
C PRO A 103 5.84 17.69 2.69
N GLN A 104 4.60 17.28 2.40
CA GLN A 104 4.05 16.01 2.87
C GLN A 104 4.74 14.82 2.21
N LEU A 105 5.04 14.91 0.92
CA LEU A 105 5.80 13.90 0.19
C LEU A 105 7.17 13.71 0.82
N LEU A 106 7.92 14.80 1.05
CA LEU A 106 9.22 14.78 1.70
C LEU A 106 9.15 14.13 3.09
N ARG A 107 8.15 14.49 3.90
CA ARG A 107 7.93 13.85 5.21
C ARG A 107 7.74 12.34 5.08
N ILE A 108 6.91 11.88 4.15
CA ILE A 108 6.69 10.44 3.91
C ILE A 108 8.00 9.76 3.49
N ARG A 109 8.76 10.36 2.57
CA ARG A 109 10.02 9.78 2.08
C ARG A 109 11.11 9.75 3.15
N LEU A 110 11.17 10.75 4.02
CA LEU A 110 12.07 10.76 5.18
C LEU A 110 11.73 9.69 6.21
N ILE A 111 10.43 9.48 6.48
CA ILE A 111 9.98 8.39 7.35
C ILE A 111 10.35 7.03 6.75
N GLU A 112 10.10 6.84 5.45
CA GLU A 112 10.51 5.62 4.74
C GLU A 112 12.04 5.41 4.83
N LEU A 113 12.83 6.46 4.62
CA LEU A 113 14.29 6.41 4.72
C LEU A 113 14.76 5.99 6.13
N TYR A 114 14.18 6.58 7.16
CA TYR A 114 14.48 6.25 8.56
C TYR A 114 14.23 4.77 8.87
N PHE A 115 13.15 4.20 8.34
CA PHE A 115 12.82 2.80 8.54
C PHE A 115 13.65 1.85 7.67
N ASN A 116 14.02 2.25 6.45
CA ASN A 116 14.76 1.40 5.51
C ASN A 116 16.26 1.34 5.83
N LEU A 117 16.83 2.35 6.52
CA LEU A 117 18.25 2.41 6.84
C LEU A 117 18.51 2.09 8.33
N PRO A 118 18.98 0.87 8.65
CA PRO A 118 19.29 0.50 10.04
C PRO A 118 20.36 1.40 10.68
N ILE A 119 21.27 1.97 9.86
CA ILE A 119 22.28 2.93 10.30
C ILE A 119 21.62 4.23 10.80
N VAL A 120 20.63 4.75 10.07
CA VAL A 120 19.90 5.98 10.45
C VAL A 120 19.13 5.74 11.75
N LYS A 121 18.47 4.59 11.89
CA LYS A 121 17.78 4.21 13.14
C LYS A 121 18.74 4.09 14.33
N LYS A 122 19.91 3.48 14.15
CA LYS A 122 20.95 3.37 15.18
C LYS A 122 21.54 4.75 15.54
N ALA A 123 21.90 5.55 14.55
CA ALA A 123 22.43 6.90 14.72
C ALA A 123 21.44 7.80 15.46
N TRP A 124 20.16 7.76 15.10
CA TRP A 124 19.10 8.54 15.75
C TRP A 124 18.88 8.11 17.21
N ARG A 125 18.88 6.80 17.50
CA ARG A 125 18.83 6.28 18.87
C ARG A 125 20.04 6.73 19.69
N SER A 126 21.24 6.70 19.11
CA SER A 126 22.46 7.16 19.77
C SER A 126 22.44 8.66 20.06
N LEU A 127 21.94 9.49 19.13
CA LEU A 127 21.78 10.92 19.32
C LEU A 127 20.76 11.24 20.41
N LYS A 128 19.61 10.56 20.39
CA LYS A 128 18.54 10.73 21.39
C LYS A 128 19.01 10.38 22.81
N ASN A 129 19.88 9.38 22.95
CA ASN A 129 20.46 8.99 24.23
C ASN A 129 21.54 9.96 24.74
N LYS A 130 22.12 10.82 23.89
CA LYS A 130 23.09 11.87 24.28
C LYS A 130 22.46 13.20 24.67
N ILE A 131 21.18 13.40 24.32
CA ILE A 131 20.42 14.63 24.61
C ILE A 131 19.57 14.45 25.89
N LYS A 132 19.52 13.22 26.43
CA LYS A 132 19.04 12.92 27.78
C LYS A 132 20.19 13.03 28.76
#